data_AF-A0A453KIG8-F1
#
_entry.id   AF-A0A453KIG8-F1
#
_cell.length_a   1.000
_cell.length_b   1.000
_cell.length_c   1.000
_cell.angle_alpha   90.00
_cell.angle_beta   90.00
_cell.angle_gamma   90.00
#
_symmetry.space_group_name_H-M   'P 1'
#
loop_
_entity.id
_entity.type
_entity.pdbx_description
1 polymer ?
#
loop_
_entity_poly.entity_id
_entity_poly.type
_entity_poly.pdbx_seq_one_letter_code
_entity_poly.pdbx_strand_id
1 'polypeptide(L)'
;STAKKFTQDLYWNVLIIWLLCFLHGCSYELPDSHPLLEGYDQREPDDPCPYLLSIWTPGETAQSIDAPKTACNSNESGKLCDSSACFSCNSMREAQAQTVRGTILVPCRTAMRGSFPLNGTYFQVNEVFADHDSSRNPVDVPRRWIWDLPRRTVYFGTSVPSIFKGLTTEDIQQCFWRGFVCVRGFDRTSRAPRPLYARLHFPASKITRNKKGAASAGTDDA
;
A
#
# COMPACT_ATOMS: atom_id res chain seq x y z
N SER A 1 -11.95 33.65 8.78
CA SER A 1 -11.03 33.08 7.77
C SER A 1 -10.60 31.64 8.08
N THR A 2 -11.44 30.87 8.78
CA THR A 2 -11.08 29.53 9.31
C THR A 2 -11.34 28.42 8.30
N ALA A 3 -12.35 28.60 7.43
CA ALA A 3 -12.71 27.65 6.39
C ALA A 3 -11.62 27.50 5.29
N LYS A 4 -10.94 28.60 4.91
CA LYS A 4 -9.84 28.56 3.93
C LYS A 4 -8.57 27.89 4.47
N LYS A 5 -8.32 27.99 5.78
CA LYS A 5 -7.19 27.31 6.43
C LYS A 5 -7.43 25.80 6.50
N PHE A 6 -8.67 25.39 6.81
CA PHE A 6 -9.06 23.98 6.87
C PHE A 6 -9.00 23.27 5.50
N THR A 7 -9.42 23.94 4.42
CA THR A 7 -9.26 23.39 3.05
C THR A 7 -7.82 23.31 2.61
N GLN A 8 -6.97 24.25 3.02
CA GLN A 8 -5.55 24.25 2.66
C GLN A 8 -4.77 23.17 3.43
N ASP A 9 -5.07 22.94 4.71
CA ASP A 9 -4.47 21.85 5.50
C ASP A 9 -4.93 20.46 5.02
N LEU A 10 -6.19 20.32 4.58
CA LEU A 10 -6.64 19.09 3.88
C LEU A 10 -5.91 18.92 2.55
N TYR A 11 -5.70 19.98 1.79
CA TYR A 11 -4.99 19.90 0.51
C TYR A 11 -3.53 19.51 0.70
N TRP A 12 -2.84 20.05 1.72
CA TRP A 12 -1.46 19.69 2.02
C TRP A 12 -1.30 18.26 2.58
N ASN A 13 -2.20 17.81 3.46
CA ASN A 13 -2.16 16.43 3.96
C ASN A 13 -2.52 15.41 2.87
N VAL A 14 -3.52 15.72 2.04
CA VAL A 14 -3.84 14.90 0.87
C VAL A 14 -2.67 14.92 -0.10
N LEU A 15 -2.07 16.08 -0.42
CA LEU A 15 -0.94 16.19 -1.34
C LEU A 15 0.33 15.52 -0.83
N ILE A 16 0.62 15.50 0.46
CA ILE A 16 1.78 14.79 1.05
C ILE A 16 1.56 13.28 0.98
N ILE A 17 0.37 12.79 1.34
CA ILE A 17 0.02 11.38 1.15
C ILE A 17 0.05 11.04 -0.34
N TRP A 18 -0.39 11.94 -1.22
CA TRP A 18 -0.43 11.75 -2.67
C TRP A 18 0.97 11.75 -3.31
N LEU A 19 1.88 12.66 -2.91
CA LEU A 19 3.27 12.70 -3.39
C LEU A 19 4.06 11.47 -2.92
N LEU A 20 3.78 10.97 -1.71
CA LEU A 20 4.49 9.82 -1.13
C LEU A 20 3.92 8.47 -1.58
N CYS A 21 2.60 8.36 -1.83
CA CYS A 21 1.97 7.13 -2.33
C CYS A 21 2.26 6.85 -3.81
N PHE A 22 2.58 7.86 -4.62
CA PHE A 22 2.75 7.69 -6.07
C PHE A 22 4.00 6.89 -6.47
N LEU A 23 4.97 6.70 -5.58
CA LEU A 23 6.20 5.97 -5.86
C LEU A 23 6.33 4.64 -5.13
N HIS A 24 5.80 4.52 -3.91
CA HIS A 24 5.80 3.29 -3.14
C HIS A 24 4.48 3.20 -2.35
N GLY A 25 3.76 2.09 -2.44
CA GLY A 25 2.51 1.91 -1.70
C GLY A 25 2.72 2.21 -0.22
N CYS A 26 2.07 3.24 0.31
CA CYS A 26 2.23 3.63 1.71
C CYS A 26 1.67 2.51 2.58
N SER A 27 2.57 1.87 3.34
CA SER A 27 2.19 0.86 4.32
C SER A 27 2.51 1.35 5.72
N TYR A 28 1.65 1.03 6.68
CA TYR A 28 1.82 1.40 8.09
C TYR A 28 2.03 0.15 8.92
N GLU A 29 2.96 0.23 9.88
CA GLU A 29 3.15 -0.81 10.87
C GLU A 29 2.03 -0.77 11.89
N LEU A 30 1.34 -1.91 12.07
CA LEU A 30 0.28 -2.07 13.05
C LEU A 30 0.84 -2.75 14.32
N PRO A 31 0.76 -2.10 15.49
CA PRO A 31 1.03 -2.78 16.76
C PRO A 31 0.11 -3.99 16.96
N ASP A 32 0.58 -5.02 17.66
CA ASP A 32 -0.21 -6.25 17.86
C ASP A 32 -1.53 -6.02 18.61
N SER A 33 -1.61 -4.95 19.42
CA SER A 33 -2.83 -4.52 20.12
C SER A 33 -3.72 -3.57 19.30
N HIS A 34 -3.38 -3.31 18.03
CA HIS A 34 -4.09 -2.35 17.21
C HIS A 34 -5.52 -2.82 16.89
N PRO A 35 -6.56 -1.96 17.00
CA PRO A 35 -7.96 -2.35 16.80
C PRO A 35 -8.26 -3.00 15.45
N LEU A 36 -7.54 -2.64 14.38
CA LEU A 36 -7.69 -3.27 13.06
C LEU A 36 -7.34 -4.75 13.02
N LEU A 37 -6.62 -5.25 14.02
CA LEU A 37 -6.24 -6.65 14.14
C LEU A 37 -7.27 -7.47 14.93
N GLU A 38 -8.39 -6.87 15.33
CA GLU A 38 -9.47 -7.62 15.97
C GLU A 38 -9.93 -8.78 15.07
N GLY A 39 -9.89 -9.99 15.61
CA GLY A 39 -10.22 -11.21 14.90
C GLY A 39 -9.10 -11.78 14.02
N TYR A 40 -7.93 -11.16 13.92
CA TYR A 40 -6.72 -11.77 13.33
C TYR A 40 -6.04 -12.71 14.33
N ASP A 41 -5.21 -13.63 13.83
CA ASP A 41 -4.37 -14.47 14.70
C ASP A 41 -3.40 -13.59 15.50
N GLN A 42 -3.07 -13.99 16.73
CA GLN A 42 -1.99 -13.33 17.48
C GLN A 42 -0.66 -13.56 16.76
N ARG A 43 0.18 -12.53 16.67
CA ARG A 43 1.52 -12.64 16.08
C ARG A 43 2.35 -13.69 16.81
N GLU A 44 2.99 -14.56 16.05
CA GLU A 44 3.91 -15.56 16.60
C GLU A 44 5.06 -14.83 17.35
N PRO A 45 5.42 -15.23 18.59
CA PRO A 45 6.38 -14.48 19.42
C PRO A 45 7.74 -14.21 18.76
N ASP A 46 8.21 -15.12 17.91
CA ASP A 46 9.49 -15.03 17.20
C ASP A 46 9.38 -14.47 15.77
N ASP A 47 8.20 -13.97 15.37
CA ASP A 47 8.01 -13.39 14.03
C ASP A 47 8.55 -11.97 13.98
N PRO A 48 9.65 -11.70 13.25
CA PRO A 48 10.23 -10.36 13.18
C PRO A 48 9.37 -9.40 12.35
N CYS A 49 8.47 -9.91 11.52
CA CYS A 49 7.57 -9.10 10.71
C CYS A 49 6.36 -8.64 11.53
N PRO A 50 6.07 -7.33 11.61
CA PRO A 50 4.81 -6.86 12.16
C PRO A 50 3.66 -7.02 11.17
N TYR A 51 2.43 -6.96 11.67
CA TYR A 51 1.29 -6.70 10.79
C TYR A 51 1.45 -5.34 10.11
N LEU A 52 1.06 -5.25 8.84
CA LEU A 52 1.10 -4.00 8.10
C LEU A 52 -0.27 -3.66 7.50
N LEU A 53 -0.51 -2.38 7.26
CA LEU A 53 -1.68 -1.88 6.52
C LEU A 53 -1.21 -1.21 5.25
N SER A 54 -1.55 -1.76 4.09
CA SER A 54 -1.32 -1.14 2.77
C SER A 54 -2.50 -0.26 2.38
N ILE A 55 -2.29 1.05 2.23
CA ILE A 55 -3.34 2.01 1.87
C ILE A 55 -3.68 1.95 0.39
N TRP A 56 -4.97 2.10 0.08
CA TRP A 56 -5.51 2.17 -1.28
C TRP A 56 -5.56 3.61 -1.76
N THR A 57 -5.40 3.79 -3.07
CA THR A 57 -5.68 5.09 -3.68
C THR A 57 -7.19 5.31 -3.77
N PRO A 58 -7.73 6.52 -3.51
CA PRO A 58 -9.16 6.79 -3.70
C PRO A 58 -9.65 6.41 -5.11
N GLY A 59 -10.76 5.70 -5.21
CA GLY A 59 -11.27 5.19 -6.50
C GLY A 59 -10.55 3.94 -7.03
N GLU A 60 -9.55 3.42 -6.31
CA GLU A 60 -8.95 2.13 -6.63
C GLU A 60 -9.89 0.97 -6.29
N THR A 61 -9.86 -0.04 -7.15
CA THR A 61 -10.61 -1.31 -7.01
C THR A 61 -9.62 -2.48 -6.93
N ALA A 62 -10.07 -3.64 -6.47
CA ALA A 62 -9.20 -4.82 -6.37
C ALA A 62 -8.56 -5.24 -7.71
N GLN A 63 -9.21 -4.92 -8.83
CA GLN A 63 -8.74 -5.24 -10.19
C GLN A 63 -8.09 -4.05 -10.91
N SER A 64 -7.91 -2.92 -10.24
CA SER A 64 -7.26 -1.75 -10.84
C SER A 64 -5.80 -2.06 -11.14
N ILE A 65 -5.39 -1.94 -12.40
CA ILE A 65 -3.97 -2.04 -12.83
C ILE A 65 -3.38 -0.64 -13.05
N ASP A 66 -4.26 0.31 -13.35
CA ASP A 66 -3.92 1.71 -13.61
C ASP A 66 -4.51 2.61 -12.53
N ALA A 67 -3.90 3.79 -12.40
CA ALA A 67 -4.34 4.80 -11.46
C ALA A 67 -5.81 5.18 -11.71
N PRO A 68 -6.62 5.33 -10.65
CA PRO A 68 -8.00 5.77 -10.77
C PRO A 68 -8.10 7.10 -11.51
N LYS A 69 -9.07 7.22 -12.42
CA LYS A 69 -9.29 8.43 -13.21
C LYS A 69 -10.49 9.20 -12.67
N THR A 70 -10.47 10.52 -12.85
CA THR A 70 -11.67 11.35 -12.68
C THR A 70 -12.37 11.43 -14.02
N ALA A 71 -13.58 10.86 -14.12
CA ALA A 71 -14.37 10.82 -15.35
C ALA A 71 -15.75 11.51 -15.21
N CYS A 72 -16.02 12.16 -14.08
CA CYS A 72 -17.30 12.81 -13.81
C CYS A 72 -17.18 14.32 -13.67
N ASN A 73 -18.24 15.03 -14.04
CA ASN A 73 -18.36 16.50 -13.92
C ASN A 73 -18.94 16.93 -12.56
N SER A 74 -18.84 16.08 -11.52
CA SER A 74 -19.39 16.34 -10.17
C SER A 74 -18.88 17.63 -9.52
N ASN A 75 -17.74 18.16 -10.00
CA ASN A 75 -17.18 19.41 -9.50
C ASN A 75 -18.08 20.62 -9.79
N GLU A 76 -19.00 20.53 -10.77
CA GLU A 76 -19.89 21.64 -11.16
C GLU A 76 -21.26 21.58 -10.48
N SER A 77 -21.76 20.39 -10.15
CA SER A 77 -23.11 20.19 -9.60
C SER A 77 -23.15 20.07 -8.07
N GLY A 78 -21.99 19.94 -7.41
CA GLY A 78 -21.88 19.74 -5.97
C GLY A 78 -22.33 18.34 -5.48
N LYS A 79 -22.84 17.49 -6.38
CA LYS A 79 -23.29 16.12 -6.06
C LYS A 79 -22.22 15.11 -6.49
N LEU A 80 -21.80 14.25 -5.57
CA LEU A 80 -20.86 13.16 -5.83
C LEU A 80 -21.48 12.12 -6.78
N CYS A 81 -20.70 11.61 -7.74
CA CYS A 81 -21.17 10.56 -8.65
C CYS A 81 -21.14 9.18 -7.99
N ASP A 82 -22.04 8.28 -8.36
CA ASP A 82 -22.16 6.95 -7.74
C ASP A 82 -21.06 5.95 -8.15
N SER A 83 -20.14 6.36 -9.03
CA SER A 83 -19.04 5.51 -9.45
C SER A 83 -18.04 5.25 -8.32
N SER A 84 -17.84 3.96 -8.00
CA SER A 84 -16.85 3.49 -7.04
C SER A 84 -15.40 3.63 -7.53
N ALA A 85 -15.19 3.81 -8.84
CA ALA A 85 -13.87 3.95 -9.45
C ALA A 85 -13.43 5.41 -9.65
N CYS A 86 -14.30 6.39 -9.37
CA CYS A 86 -13.98 7.79 -9.60
C CYS A 86 -13.02 8.34 -8.54
N PHE A 87 -11.82 8.75 -8.96
CA PHE A 87 -10.80 9.28 -8.04
C PHE A 87 -11.30 10.49 -7.22
N SER A 88 -11.81 11.53 -7.89
CA SER A 88 -12.21 12.78 -7.24
C SER A 88 -13.36 12.58 -6.24
N CYS A 89 -14.41 11.86 -6.62
CA CYS A 89 -15.55 11.62 -5.74
C CYS A 89 -15.18 10.75 -4.53
N ASN A 90 -14.36 9.71 -4.71
CA ASN A 90 -13.91 8.90 -3.58
C ASN A 90 -12.95 9.66 -2.67
N SER A 91 -12.09 10.52 -3.23
CA SER A 91 -11.22 11.39 -2.42
C SER A 91 -12.05 12.30 -1.49
N MET A 92 -13.14 12.86 -2.01
CA MET A 92 -14.07 13.66 -1.22
C MET A 92 -14.82 12.83 -0.16
N ARG A 93 -15.29 11.62 -0.52
CA ARG A 93 -15.95 10.70 0.42
C ARG A 93 -15.03 10.34 1.59
N GLU A 94 -13.83 9.87 1.28
CA GLU A 94 -12.83 9.48 2.28
C GLU A 94 -12.41 10.69 3.14
N ALA A 95 -12.28 11.88 2.54
CA ALA A 95 -11.99 13.11 3.28
C ALA A 95 -13.14 13.52 4.22
N GLN A 96 -14.40 13.44 3.77
CA GLN A 96 -15.57 13.77 4.60
C GLN A 96 -15.75 12.76 5.74
N ALA A 97 -15.53 11.47 5.47
CA ALA A 97 -15.60 10.41 6.47
C ALA A 97 -14.40 10.37 7.43
N GLN A 98 -13.31 11.09 7.12
CA GLN A 98 -12.03 11.01 7.83
C GLN A 98 -11.47 9.58 7.88
N THR A 99 -11.70 8.83 6.81
CA THR A 99 -11.21 7.46 6.65
C THR A 99 -10.25 7.35 5.47
N VAL A 100 -9.56 6.22 5.38
CA VAL A 100 -8.85 5.71 4.21
C VAL A 100 -9.14 4.23 4.06
N ARG A 101 -9.03 3.70 2.86
CA ARG A 101 -9.21 2.28 2.59
C ARG A 101 -7.88 1.54 2.65
N GLY A 102 -7.88 0.30 3.13
CA GLY A 102 -6.66 -0.47 3.32
C GLY A 102 -6.80 -1.98 3.16
N THR A 103 -5.67 -2.64 2.94
CA THR A 103 -5.54 -4.11 3.01
C THR A 103 -4.56 -4.46 4.11
N ILE A 104 -4.91 -5.45 4.94
CA ILE A 104 -4.03 -5.97 5.98
C ILE A 104 -3.03 -6.93 5.36
N LEU A 105 -1.76 -6.77 5.71
CA LEU A 105 -0.70 -7.70 5.38
C LEU A 105 -0.32 -8.47 6.64
N VAL A 106 -0.31 -9.79 6.51
CA VAL A 106 -0.10 -10.73 7.60
C VAL A 106 1.34 -11.25 7.53
N PRO A 107 2.11 -11.22 8.63
CA PRO A 107 3.43 -11.84 8.69
C PRO A 107 3.39 -13.31 8.26
N CYS A 108 4.34 -13.76 7.43
CA CYS A 108 4.24 -15.11 6.84
C CYS A 108 4.29 -16.23 7.89
N ARG A 109 5.11 -16.07 8.93
CA ARG A 109 5.27 -17.07 9.99
C ARG A 109 4.01 -17.14 10.84
N THR A 110 3.41 -16.00 11.17
CA THR A 110 2.10 -15.92 11.82
C THR A 110 0.98 -16.50 10.96
N ALA A 111 0.94 -16.15 9.67
CA ALA A 111 0.02 -16.71 8.70
C ALA A 111 0.17 -18.23 8.52
N MET A 112 1.28 -18.82 8.97
CA MET A 112 1.54 -20.26 8.94
C MET A 112 1.65 -20.88 10.35
N ARG A 113 1.34 -20.15 11.44
CA ARG A 113 1.42 -20.63 12.84
C ARG A 113 2.78 -21.25 13.19
N GLY A 114 3.86 -20.62 12.74
CA GLY A 114 5.20 -21.13 12.99
C GLY A 114 5.52 -22.46 12.29
N SER A 115 4.60 -23.06 11.52
CA SER A 115 4.79 -24.34 10.82
C SER A 115 5.71 -24.23 9.61
N PHE A 116 6.60 -23.24 9.60
CA PHE A 116 7.48 -22.95 8.49
C PHE A 116 8.92 -23.39 8.80
N PRO A 117 9.33 -24.62 8.42
CA PRO A 117 10.73 -24.99 8.34
C PRO A 117 11.24 -24.55 6.98
N LEU A 118 11.94 -23.43 6.94
CA LEU A 118 12.49 -22.93 5.69
C LEU A 118 13.98 -23.02 5.68
N ASN A 119 14.44 -23.99 4.92
CA ASN A 119 15.84 -24.13 4.57
C ASN A 119 16.32 -22.88 3.82
N GLY A 120 16.85 -21.92 4.56
CA GLY A 120 17.94 -21.04 4.12
C GLY A 120 17.65 -20.04 2.99
N THR A 121 16.40 -19.76 2.61
CA THR A 121 16.14 -18.69 1.63
C THR A 121 15.89 -17.37 2.35
N TYR A 122 16.83 -16.46 2.20
CA TYR A 122 16.86 -15.10 2.75
C TYR A 122 15.55 -14.29 2.62
N PHE A 123 14.65 -14.68 1.72
CA PHE A 123 13.42 -13.96 1.40
C PHE A 123 12.27 -14.16 2.39
N GLN A 124 12.41 -15.02 3.39
CA GLN A 124 11.30 -15.37 4.27
C GLN A 124 11.21 -14.54 5.55
N VAL A 125 12.32 -13.95 5.99
CA VAL A 125 12.35 -13.16 7.23
C VAL A 125 11.55 -11.87 7.13
N ASN A 126 11.41 -11.31 5.92
CA ASN A 126 10.67 -10.07 5.64
C ASN A 126 9.42 -10.31 4.78
N GLU A 127 8.97 -11.57 4.66
CA GLU A 127 7.81 -11.90 3.84
C GLU A 127 6.50 -11.66 4.60
N VAL A 128 5.58 -10.96 3.96
CA VAL A 128 4.20 -10.77 4.42
C VAL A 128 3.24 -11.20 3.32
N PHE A 129 2.04 -11.66 3.70
CA PHE A 129 0.98 -12.03 2.76
C PHE A 129 -0.13 -11.00 2.76
N ALA A 130 -0.67 -10.67 1.59
CA ALA A 130 -1.86 -9.84 1.52
C ALA A 130 -3.09 -10.66 1.92
N ASP A 131 -3.81 -10.22 2.95
CA ASP A 131 -5.05 -10.88 3.36
C ASP A 131 -6.08 -10.79 2.22
N HIS A 132 -6.58 -11.95 1.79
CA HIS A 132 -7.39 -12.08 0.56
C HIS A 132 -8.71 -11.32 0.68
N ASP A 133 -9.34 -11.38 1.86
CA ASP A 133 -10.65 -10.77 2.08
C ASP A 133 -10.54 -9.25 2.13
N SER A 134 -9.59 -8.68 2.88
CA SER A 134 -9.32 -7.24 2.89
C SER A 134 -8.65 -6.73 1.60
N SER A 135 -8.11 -7.62 0.76
CA SER A 135 -7.66 -7.26 -0.60
C SER A 135 -8.82 -7.16 -1.58
N ARG A 136 -9.87 -7.95 -1.39
CA ARG A 136 -11.10 -7.91 -2.19
C ARG A 136 -12.00 -6.77 -1.75
N ASN A 137 -12.22 -6.64 -0.45
CA ASN A 137 -13.10 -5.67 0.20
C ASN A 137 -12.25 -4.88 1.21
N PRO A 138 -11.68 -3.72 0.84
CA PRO A 138 -10.79 -3.00 1.72
C PRO A 138 -11.46 -2.59 3.02
N VAL A 139 -10.69 -2.58 4.10
CA VAL A 139 -11.15 -2.09 5.40
C VAL A 139 -11.15 -0.56 5.39
N ASP A 140 -12.21 0.03 5.95
CA ASP A 140 -12.27 1.46 6.20
C ASP A 140 -11.56 1.78 7.51
N VAL A 141 -10.49 2.58 7.42
CA VAL A 141 -9.60 2.89 8.52
C VAL A 141 -9.73 4.38 8.88
N PRO A 142 -10.16 4.72 10.11
CA PRO A 142 -10.09 6.10 10.59
C PRO A 142 -8.66 6.64 10.52
N ARG A 143 -8.46 7.82 9.91
CA ARG A 143 -7.11 8.41 9.74
C ARG A 143 -6.36 8.60 11.05
N ARG A 144 -7.09 8.90 12.12
CA ARG A 144 -6.56 9.03 13.49
C ARG A 144 -5.95 7.74 14.05
N TRP A 145 -6.26 6.57 13.50
CA TRP A 145 -5.67 5.30 13.95
C TRP A 145 -4.27 5.07 13.39
N ILE A 146 -3.91 5.74 12.29
CA ILE A 146 -2.67 5.49 11.56
C ILE A 146 -1.74 6.71 11.49
N TRP A 147 -2.14 7.84 12.09
CA TRP A 147 -1.45 9.13 11.91
C TRP A 147 -0.05 9.14 12.51
N ASP A 148 0.15 8.44 13.62
CA ASP A 148 1.38 8.32 14.40
C ASP A 148 2.10 6.98 14.16
N LEU A 149 1.56 6.12 13.29
CA LEU A 149 2.14 4.82 13.03
C LEU A 149 3.37 4.91 12.12
N PRO A 150 4.40 4.07 12.34
CA PRO A 150 5.57 4.01 11.49
C PRO A 150 5.19 3.63 10.05
N ARG A 151 5.71 4.38 9.08
CA ARG A 151 5.60 4.02 7.67
C ARG A 151 6.65 2.98 7.29
N ARG A 152 6.24 1.98 6.52
CA ARG A 152 7.07 0.90 6.01
C ARG A 152 6.91 0.77 4.50
N THR A 153 7.99 0.34 3.86
CA THR A 153 7.98 0.06 2.42
C THR A 153 7.67 -1.41 2.21
N VAL A 154 6.66 -1.71 1.40
CA VAL A 154 6.32 -3.07 0.98
C VAL A 154 6.46 -3.16 -0.53
N TYR A 155 7.22 -4.14 -0.98
CA TYR A 155 7.39 -4.45 -2.39
C TYR A 155 6.44 -5.57 -2.78
N PHE A 156 5.59 -5.29 -3.75
CA PHE A 156 4.64 -6.26 -4.27
C PHE A 156 5.03 -6.73 -5.67
N GLY A 157 4.78 -8.00 -5.97
CA GLY A 157 5.08 -8.56 -7.28
C GLY A 157 4.72 -10.04 -7.39
N THR A 158 5.09 -10.67 -8.51
CA THR A 158 4.82 -12.11 -8.72
C THR A 158 5.91 -13.00 -8.16
N SER A 159 7.13 -12.45 -8.03
CA SER A 159 8.27 -13.12 -7.40
C SER A 159 9.31 -12.10 -6.98
N VAL A 160 10.13 -12.48 -6.01
CA VAL A 160 11.29 -11.71 -5.57
C VAL A 160 12.19 -11.27 -6.73
N PRO A 161 12.63 -12.16 -7.66
CA PRO A 161 13.47 -11.73 -8.77
C PRO A 161 12.79 -10.70 -9.66
N SER A 162 11.46 -10.78 -9.82
CA SER A 162 10.70 -9.81 -10.62
C SER A 162 10.63 -8.43 -9.97
N ILE A 163 10.53 -8.37 -8.63
CA ILE A 163 10.50 -7.14 -7.85
C ILE A 163 11.83 -6.39 -7.97
N PHE A 164 12.93 -7.13 -7.86
CA PHE A 164 14.29 -6.56 -7.84
C PHE A 164 14.94 -6.47 -9.23
N LYS A 165 14.21 -6.85 -10.29
CA LYS A 165 14.73 -6.83 -11.66
C LYS A 165 15.09 -5.40 -12.08
N GLY A 166 16.37 -5.17 -12.38
CA GLY A 166 16.86 -3.87 -12.85
C GLY A 166 17.16 -2.85 -11.74
N LEU A 167 17.10 -3.26 -10.48
CA LEU A 167 17.63 -2.48 -9.36
C LEU A 167 19.13 -2.76 -9.18
N THR A 168 19.85 -1.80 -8.60
CA THR A 168 21.26 -2.02 -8.25
C THR A 168 21.38 -2.90 -7.01
N THR A 169 22.57 -3.47 -6.78
CA THR A 169 22.84 -4.28 -5.57
C THR A 169 22.59 -3.48 -4.29
N GLU A 170 22.93 -2.19 -4.29
CA GLU A 170 22.73 -1.29 -3.14
C GLU A 170 21.24 -1.05 -2.87
N ASP A 171 20.45 -0.80 -3.92
CA ASP A 171 19.00 -0.65 -3.81
C ASP A 171 18.38 -1.94 -3.25
N ILE A 172 18.82 -3.10 -3.76
CA ILE A 172 18.39 -4.41 -3.27
C ILE A 172 18.73 -4.60 -1.79
N GLN A 173 19.96 -4.28 -1.36
CA GLN A 173 20.38 -4.36 0.04
C GLN A 173 19.54 -3.46 0.95
N GLN A 174 19.23 -2.23 0.52
CA GLN A 174 18.36 -1.33 1.27
C GLN A 174 16.95 -1.90 1.40
N CYS A 175 16.41 -2.52 0.35
CA CYS A 175 15.12 -3.21 0.39
C CYS A 175 15.14 -4.31 1.45
N PHE A 176 16.23 -5.08 1.55
CA PHE A 176 16.33 -6.14 2.55
C PHE A 176 16.48 -5.65 3.98
N TRP A 177 17.15 -4.52 4.20
CA TRP A 177 17.32 -4.00 5.55
C TRP A 177 16.09 -3.29 6.09
N ARG A 178 15.25 -2.71 5.22
CA ARG A 178 14.20 -1.76 5.65
C ARG A 178 12.82 -2.04 5.06
N GLY A 179 12.71 -2.99 4.14
CA GLY A 179 11.50 -3.28 3.40
C GLY A 179 10.94 -4.68 3.65
N PHE A 180 9.67 -4.83 3.29
CA PHE A 180 8.93 -6.08 3.30
C PHE A 180 8.61 -6.51 1.88
N VAL A 181 8.40 -7.81 1.69
CA VAL A 181 8.07 -8.38 0.39
C VAL A 181 6.74 -9.12 0.47
N CYS A 182 5.86 -8.86 -0.49
CA CYS A 182 4.57 -9.52 -0.61
C CYS A 182 4.39 -10.03 -2.03
N VAL A 183 4.50 -11.35 -2.22
CA VAL A 183 4.38 -11.99 -3.55
C VAL A 183 3.11 -12.83 -3.73
N ARG A 184 2.31 -12.98 -2.67
CA ARG A 184 1.11 -13.82 -2.65
C ARG A 184 0.07 -13.27 -1.69
N GLY A 185 -1.19 -13.53 -2.03
CA GLY A 185 -2.31 -13.37 -1.12
C GLY A 185 -2.47 -14.59 -0.22
N PHE A 186 -3.27 -14.44 0.82
CA PHE A 186 -3.52 -15.48 1.81
C PHE A 186 -4.97 -15.43 2.27
N ASP A 187 -5.65 -16.57 2.16
CA ASP A 187 -6.98 -16.74 2.70
C ASP A 187 -6.87 -17.21 4.14
N ARG A 188 -7.21 -16.35 5.09
CA ARG A 188 -7.09 -16.63 6.52
C ARG A 188 -8.01 -17.76 6.98
N THR A 189 -9.16 -17.93 6.33
CA THR A 189 -10.17 -18.94 6.69
C THR A 189 -9.73 -20.32 6.24
N SER A 190 -9.35 -20.47 4.97
CA SER A 190 -8.89 -21.76 4.41
C SER A 190 -7.40 -22.02 4.62
N ARG A 191 -6.65 -21.02 5.08
CA ARG A 191 -5.18 -21.01 5.23
C ARG A 191 -4.44 -21.30 3.91
N ALA A 192 -5.11 -21.11 2.79
CA ALA A 192 -4.57 -21.43 1.48
C ALA A 192 -3.89 -20.21 0.85
N PRO A 193 -2.80 -20.42 0.09
CA PRO A 193 -2.24 -19.36 -0.74
C PRO A 193 -3.26 -18.90 -1.79
N ARG A 194 -3.21 -17.62 -2.13
CA ARG A 194 -4.02 -16.98 -3.18
C ARG A 194 -3.14 -16.13 -4.10
N PRO A 195 -3.53 -15.94 -5.37
CA PRO A 195 -2.91 -14.91 -6.20
C PRO A 195 -3.09 -13.53 -5.57
N LEU A 196 -2.12 -12.64 -5.77
CA LEU A 196 -2.31 -11.23 -5.43
C LEU A 196 -3.37 -10.59 -6.34
N TYR A 197 -4.08 -9.62 -5.79
CA TYR A 197 -4.99 -8.78 -6.57
C TYR A 197 -4.22 -7.83 -7.48
N ALA A 198 -4.77 -7.53 -8.66
CA ALA A 198 -4.06 -6.80 -9.71
C ALA A 198 -3.52 -5.43 -9.26
N ARG A 199 -4.20 -4.76 -8.33
CA ARG A 199 -3.73 -3.49 -7.74
C ARG A 199 -2.40 -3.59 -7.00
N LEU A 200 -2.09 -4.77 -6.47
CA LEU A 200 -0.83 -5.06 -5.81
C LEU A 200 0.24 -5.51 -6.81
N HIS A 201 -0.12 -5.81 -8.06
CA HIS A 201 0.87 -6.10 -9.10
C HIS A 201 1.41 -4.80 -9.68
N PHE A 202 2.36 -4.16 -8.99
CA PHE A 202 3.13 -3.06 -9.56
C PHE A 202 4.16 -3.62 -10.55
N PRO A 203 4.11 -3.24 -11.85
CA PRO A 203 5.19 -3.59 -12.76
C PRO A 203 6.45 -2.82 -12.34
N ALA A 204 7.57 -3.53 -12.13
CA ALA A 204 8.86 -2.91 -11.82
C ALA A 204 9.28 -1.81 -12.83
N SER A 205 8.78 -1.86 -14.07
CA SER A 205 9.01 -0.86 -15.11
C SER A 205 8.41 0.53 -14.83
N LYS A 206 7.42 0.63 -13.91
CA LYS A 206 6.88 1.93 -13.46
C LYS A 206 7.79 2.59 -12.40
N ILE A 207 8.67 1.84 -11.73
CA ILE A 207 9.61 2.34 -10.71
C ILE A 207 10.78 3.12 -11.36
N THR A 208 11.25 2.70 -12.54
CA THR A 208 12.43 3.27 -13.19
C THR A 208 12.18 4.55 -14.00
N ARG A 209 10.92 4.89 -14.31
CA ARG A 209 10.60 6.01 -15.22
C ARG A 209 10.86 7.40 -14.63
N ASN A 210 10.85 7.57 -13.31
CA ASN A 210 11.01 8.89 -12.70
C ASN A 210 12.46 9.31 -12.38
N LYS A 211 13.47 8.43 -12.56
CA LYS A 211 14.88 8.83 -12.41
C LYS A 211 15.47 9.49 -13.68
N LYS A 212 14.85 9.27 -14.85
CA LYS A 212 15.30 9.86 -16.14
C LYS A 212 14.70 11.24 -16.44
N GLY A 213 13.70 11.71 -15.69
CA GLY A 213 13.09 13.04 -15.89
C GLY A 213 13.84 14.20 -15.25
N ALA A 214 14.85 13.94 -14.41
CA ALA A 214 15.59 14.96 -13.68
C ALA A 214 17.00 15.26 -14.24
N ALA A 215 17.39 14.63 -15.37
CA ALA A 215 18.77 14.68 -15.90
C ALA A 215 18.89 15.19 -17.35
N SER A 216 17.88 15.86 -17.90
CA SER A 216 17.95 16.43 -19.26
C SER A 216 17.49 17.89 -19.34
N ALA A 217 17.92 18.72 -18.38
CA ALA A 217 17.83 20.17 -18.49
C ALA A 217 19.17 20.78 -18.10
N GLY A 218 19.99 21.10 -19.09
CA GLY A 218 21.22 21.88 -18.93
C GLY A 218 22.39 21.33 -19.74
N THR A 219 22.55 21.83 -20.96
CA THR A 219 23.80 22.43 -21.51
C THR A 219 23.59 22.65 -23.00
N ASP A 220 23.12 23.84 -23.37
CA ASP A 220 23.41 24.46 -24.67
C ASP A 220 23.88 25.89 -24.32
N ASP A 221 25.19 26.11 -24.41
CA ASP A 221 25.81 27.43 -24.60
C ASP A 221 27.29 27.20 -24.94
N ALA A 222 27.59 27.22 -26.24
CA ALA A 222 28.87 27.54 -26.85
C ALA A 222 28.61 28.15 -28.22
#